data_AF-A0A8H4Q824-F1
#
_entry.id   AF-A0A8H4Q824-F1
#
_cell.length_a   1.000
_cell.length_b   1.000
_cell.length_c   1.000
_cell.angle_alpha   90.00
_cell.angle_beta   90.00
_cell.angle_gamma   90.00
#
_symmetry.space_group_name_H-M   'P 1'
#
loop_
_entity.id
_entity.type
_entity.pdbx_description
1 polymer ?
#
loop_
_entity_poly.entity_id
_entity_poly.type
_entity_poly.pdbx_seq_one_letter_code
_entity_poly.pdbx_strand_id
1 'polypeptide(L)'
;MDINTFREEWARVHCEYNERVETLSRRKNELITSISQLSHQLSELNRLASTSERQRSAILFRRPVSHRGRFNLGCLGEDMAVMVSRTQDLTRSKEAAEAELRDVEAQLTAARVRFARELSRLRQ
;
A
#
# COMPACT_ATOMS: atom_id res chain seq x y z
N MET A 1 34.91 27.45 17.02
CA MET A 1 33.49 27.85 17.09
C MET A 1 33.17 28.19 18.54
N ASP A 2 32.38 29.23 18.81
CA ASP A 2 31.97 29.54 20.19
C ASP A 2 30.94 28.51 20.69
N ILE A 3 30.93 28.23 21.99
CA ILE A 3 30.07 27.23 22.64
C ILE A 3 28.58 27.53 22.40
N ASN A 4 28.22 28.81 22.37
CA ASN A 4 26.83 29.22 22.11
C ASN A 4 26.42 28.91 20.66
N THR A 5 27.27 29.21 19.68
CA THR A 5 27.04 28.91 18.26
C THR A 5 26.95 27.39 18.02
N PHE A 6 27.79 26.59 18.68
CA PHE A 6 27.70 25.12 18.62
C PHE A 6 26.36 24.61 19.13
N ARG A 7 25.91 25.13 20.27
CA ARG A 7 24.67 24.70 20.89
C ARG A 7 23.46 25.04 20.04
N GLU A 8 23.45 26.21 19.42
CA GLU A 8 22.39 26.65 18.52
C GLU A 8 22.35 25.81 17.23
N GLU A 9 23.49 25.58 16.59
CA GLU A 9 23.56 24.76 15.37
C GLU A 9 23.21 23.30 15.64
N TRP A 10 23.66 22.75 16.77
CA TRP A 10 23.31 21.39 17.20
C TRP A 10 21.81 21.26 17.44
N ALA A 11 21.19 22.22 18.14
CA ALA A 11 19.75 22.23 18.38
C ALA A 11 18.97 22.33 17.07
N ARG A 12 19.40 23.19 16.14
CA ARG A 12 18.78 23.35 14.81
C ARG A 12 18.79 22.03 14.03
N VAL A 13 19.94 21.39 13.91
CA VAL A 13 20.10 20.11 13.18
C VAL A 13 19.23 19.00 13.79
N HIS A 14 19.12 18.95 15.12
CA HIS A 14 18.22 18.02 15.80
C HIS A 14 16.73 18.30 15.54
N CYS A 15 16.31 19.57 15.61
CA CYS A 15 14.92 19.94 15.32
C CYS A 15 14.54 19.59 13.87
N GLU A 16 15.35 20.01 12.89
CA GLU A 16 15.09 19.74 11.46
C GLU A 16 15.02 18.23 11.17
N TYR A 17 15.92 17.44 11.78
CA TYR A 17 15.90 15.98 11.65
C TYR A 17 14.64 15.37 12.27
N ASN A 18 14.26 15.79 13.47
CA ASN A 18 13.09 15.26 14.18
C ASN A 18 11.80 15.55 13.42
N GLU A 19 11.60 16.79 12.98
CA GLU A 19 10.41 17.18 12.20
C GLU A 19 10.28 16.36 10.91
N ARG A 20 11.41 16.15 10.21
CA ARG A 20 11.44 15.36 8.98
C ARG A 20 11.16 13.89 9.24
N VAL A 21 11.75 13.31 10.28
CA VAL A 21 11.52 11.91 10.65
C VAL A 21 10.10 11.68 11.13
N GLU A 22 9.53 12.59 11.92
CA GLU A 22 8.15 12.50 12.38
C GLU A 22 7.18 12.49 11.19
N THR A 23 7.34 13.43 10.27
CA THR A 23 6.51 13.52 9.05
C THR A 23 6.59 12.25 8.21
N LEU A 24 7.81 11.77 7.94
CA LEU A 24 8.03 10.55 7.16
C LEU A 24 7.52 9.30 7.89
N SER A 25 7.66 9.24 9.22
CA SER A 25 7.17 8.11 10.02
C SER A 25 5.65 8.05 10.04
N ARG A 26 4.98 9.21 10.14
CA ARG A 26 3.52 9.28 10.02
C ARG A 26 3.07 8.79 8.65
N ARG A 27 3.71 9.28 7.57
CA ARG A 27 3.40 8.85 6.20
C ARG A 27 3.61 7.36 5.99
N LYS A 28 4.71 6.80 6.52
CA LYS A 28 4.97 5.35 6.52
C LYS A 28 3.84 4.57 7.19
N ASN A 29 3.37 4.99 8.35
CA ASN A 29 2.29 4.31 9.07
C ASN A 29 0.95 4.38 8.32
N GLU A 30 0.64 5.51 7.71
CA GLU A 30 -0.53 5.67 6.83
C GLU A 30 -0.46 4.70 5.65
N LEU A 31 0.70 4.59 4.99
CA LEU A 31 0.90 3.68 3.86
C LEU A 31 0.78 2.21 4.27
N ILE A 32 1.36 1.80 5.40
CA ILE A 32 1.23 0.42 5.93
C ILE A 32 -0.24 0.08 6.18
N THR A 33 -1.00 1.02 6.74
CA THR A 33 -2.43 0.85 7.00
C THR A 33 -3.20 0.70 5.69
N SER A 34 -2.93 1.56 4.70
CA SER A 34 -3.54 1.51 3.37
C SER A 34 -3.25 0.18 2.64
N ILE A 35 -2.00 -0.26 2.62
CA ILE A 35 -1.59 -1.54 2.01
C ILE A 35 -2.31 -2.72 2.66
N SER A 36 -2.48 -2.67 3.98
CA SER A 36 -3.20 -3.71 4.74
C SER A 36 -4.68 -3.75 4.36
N GLN A 37 -5.33 -2.58 4.24
CA GLN A 37 -6.72 -2.45 3.80
C GLN A 37 -6.91 -2.96 2.36
N LEU A 38 -6.03 -2.57 1.43
CA LEU A 38 -6.05 -3.02 0.04
C LEU A 38 -5.86 -4.54 -0.06
N SER A 39 -4.95 -5.10 0.73
CA SER A 39 -4.72 -6.55 0.79
C SER A 39 -5.95 -7.31 1.31
N HIS A 40 -6.65 -6.74 2.30
CA HIS A 40 -7.92 -7.30 2.78
C HIS A 40 -9.00 -7.28 1.69
N GLN A 41 -9.18 -6.15 1.00
CA GLN A 41 -10.16 -6.02 -0.09
C GLN A 41 -9.88 -7.00 -1.25
N LEU A 42 -8.61 -7.18 -1.62
CA LEU A 42 -8.21 -8.16 -2.62
C LEU A 42 -8.53 -9.59 -2.18
N SER A 43 -8.31 -9.92 -0.91
CA SER A 43 -8.66 -11.24 -0.35
C SER A 43 -10.16 -11.51 -0.43
N GLU A 44 -10.98 -10.54 -0.06
CA GLU A 44 -12.44 -10.66 -0.14
C GLU A 44 -12.93 -10.80 -1.58
N LEU A 45 -12.38 -10.03 -2.53
CA LEU A 45 -12.72 -10.19 -3.95
C LEU A 45 -12.33 -11.56 -4.49
N ASN A 46 -11.16 -12.09 -4.10
CA ASN A 46 -10.75 -13.43 -4.51
C ASN A 46 -11.69 -14.53 -3.97
N ARG A 47 -12.19 -14.36 -2.74
CA ARG A 47 -13.21 -15.25 -2.15
C ARG A 47 -14.52 -15.19 -2.92
N LEU A 48 -14.97 -13.98 -3.29
CA LEU A 48 -16.17 -13.78 -4.10
C LEU A 48 -16.02 -14.40 -5.49
N ALA A 49 -14.91 -14.11 -6.18
CA ALA A 49 -14.62 -14.68 -7.49
C ALA A 49 -14.58 -16.21 -7.46
N SER A 50 -13.96 -16.80 -6.44
CA SER A 50 -13.95 -18.25 -6.23
C SER A 50 -15.35 -18.83 -6.03
N THR A 51 -16.21 -18.10 -5.32
CA THR A 51 -17.60 -18.50 -5.08
C THR A 51 -18.42 -18.44 -6.37
N SER A 52 -18.28 -17.36 -7.14
CA SER A 52 -18.93 -17.21 -8.44
C SER A 52 -18.50 -18.28 -9.45
N GLU A 53 -17.22 -18.64 -9.49
CA GLU A 53 -16.75 -19.71 -10.37
C GLU A 53 -17.31 -21.08 -9.98
N ARG A 54 -17.45 -21.36 -8.68
CA ARG A 54 -18.14 -22.58 -8.20
C ARG A 54 -19.60 -22.60 -8.61
N GLN A 55 -20.31 -21.47 -8.50
CA GLN A 55 -21.71 -21.35 -8.93
C GLN A 55 -21.84 -21.56 -10.44
N ARG A 56 -20.97 -20.91 -11.22
CA ARG A 56 -20.88 -21.09 -12.68
C ARG A 56 -20.68 -22.56 -13.05
N SER A 57 -19.70 -23.21 -12.41
CA SER A 57 -19.42 -24.63 -12.60
C SER A 57 -20.65 -25.49 -12.27
N ALA A 58 -21.32 -25.26 -11.13
CA ALA A 58 -22.50 -26.02 -10.73
C ALA A 58 -23.66 -25.93 -11.74
N ILE A 59 -23.83 -24.79 -12.41
CA ILE A 59 -24.81 -24.64 -13.48
C ILE A 59 -24.39 -25.42 -14.72
N LEU A 60 -23.10 -25.33 -15.12
CA LEU A 60 -22.56 -25.99 -16.31
C LEU A 60 -22.56 -27.53 -16.20
N PHE A 61 -22.44 -28.07 -14.98
CA PHE A 61 -22.52 -29.51 -14.73
C PHE A 61 -23.91 -30.10 -15.02
N ARG A 62 -24.98 -29.32 -14.88
CA ARG A 62 -26.35 -29.79 -15.15
C ARG A 62 -26.60 -29.77 -16.66
N ARG A 63 -26.63 -30.95 -17.30
CA ARG A 63 -26.94 -31.08 -18.73
C ARG A 63 -28.31 -31.74 -18.95
N PRO A 64 -29.15 -31.20 -19.87
CA PRO A 64 -28.96 -29.93 -20.59
C PRO A 64 -29.12 -28.70 -19.67
N VAL A 65 -28.40 -27.62 -19.96
CA VAL A 65 -28.50 -26.37 -19.19
C VAL A 65 -29.85 -25.71 -19.47
N SER A 66 -30.65 -25.52 -18.40
CA SER A 66 -31.97 -24.90 -18.48
C SER A 66 -31.88 -23.44 -18.94
N HIS A 67 -32.99 -22.89 -19.44
CA HIS A 67 -33.06 -21.47 -19.85
C HIS A 67 -32.65 -20.52 -18.70
N ARG A 68 -33.16 -20.79 -17.48
CA ARG A 68 -32.75 -20.06 -16.27
C ARG A 68 -31.26 -20.22 -15.96
N GLY A 69 -30.69 -21.41 -16.19
CA GLY A 69 -29.25 -21.63 -16.06
C GLY A 69 -28.43 -20.76 -17.00
N ARG A 70 -28.85 -20.62 -18.28
CA ARG A 70 -28.18 -19.75 -19.25
C ARG A 70 -28.23 -18.28 -18.86
N PHE A 71 -29.38 -17.80 -18.37
CA PHE A 71 -29.51 -16.45 -17.84
C PHE A 71 -28.55 -16.20 -16.67
N ASN A 72 -28.56 -17.09 -15.67
CA ASN A 72 -27.66 -16.99 -14.52
C ASN A 72 -26.17 -17.01 -14.92
N LEU A 73 -25.79 -17.78 -15.94
CA LEU A 73 -24.43 -17.79 -16.46
C LEU A 73 -24.04 -16.44 -17.09
N GLY A 74 -24.97 -15.74 -17.73
CA GLY A 74 -24.77 -14.38 -18.23
C GLY A 74 -24.47 -13.41 -17.10
N CYS A 75 -25.35 -13.35 -16.10
CA CYS A 75 -25.16 -12.47 -14.94
C CYS A 75 -23.84 -12.76 -14.19
N LEU A 76 -23.52 -14.04 -13.96
CA LEU A 76 -22.24 -14.41 -13.34
C LEU A 76 -21.04 -13.98 -14.18
N GLY A 77 -21.16 -14.03 -15.51
CA GLY A 77 -20.11 -13.54 -16.41
C GLY A 77 -19.86 -12.04 -16.25
N GLU A 78 -20.93 -11.25 -16.19
CA GLU A 78 -20.86 -9.80 -15.97
C GLU A 78 -20.25 -9.47 -14.59
N ASP A 79 -20.73 -10.13 -13.53
CA ASP A 79 -20.23 -9.95 -12.17
C ASP A 79 -18.73 -10.27 -12.06
N MET A 80 -18.29 -11.38 -12.69
CA MET A 80 -16.88 -11.76 -12.72
C MET A 80 -16.04 -10.77 -13.52
N ALA A 81 -16.53 -10.21 -14.62
CA ALA A 81 -15.82 -9.19 -15.38
C ALA A 81 -15.58 -7.92 -14.52
N VAL A 82 -16.60 -7.49 -13.76
CA VAL A 82 -16.47 -6.38 -12.81
C VAL A 82 -15.46 -6.70 -11.70
N MET A 83 -15.52 -7.90 -11.13
CA MET A 83 -14.57 -8.34 -10.10
C MET A 83 -13.12 -8.36 -10.62
N VAL A 84 -12.89 -8.81 -11.85
CA VAL A 84 -11.57 -8.81 -12.49
C VAL A 84 -11.04 -7.38 -12.65
N SER A 85 -11.85 -6.46 -13.19
CA SER A 85 -11.46 -5.05 -13.32
C SER A 85 -11.09 -4.45 -11.96
N ARG A 86 -11.94 -4.63 -10.96
CA ARG A 86 -11.70 -4.10 -9.62
C ARG A 86 -10.46 -4.70 -8.95
N THR A 87 -10.19 -5.98 -9.19
CA THR A 87 -8.98 -6.66 -8.69
C THR A 87 -7.73 -6.04 -9.31
N GLN A 88 -7.75 -5.75 -10.62
CA GLN A 88 -6.64 -5.09 -11.30
C GLN A 88 -6.40 -3.69 -10.74
N ASP A 89 -7.46 -2.90 -10.53
CA ASP A 89 -7.36 -1.54 -10.00
C ASP A 89 -6.81 -1.52 -8.56
N LEU A 90 -7.28 -2.42 -7.71
CA LEU A 90 -6.79 -2.57 -6.34
C LEU A 90 -5.34 -3.07 -6.31
N THR A 91 -4.96 -3.97 -7.21
CA THR A 91 -3.58 -4.46 -7.34
C THR A 91 -2.64 -3.31 -7.71
N ARG A 92 -2.99 -2.51 -8.72
CA ARG A 92 -2.21 -1.32 -9.11
C ARG A 92 -2.12 -0.31 -7.98
N SER A 93 -3.21 -0.06 -7.26
CA SER A 93 -3.24 0.85 -6.11
C SER A 93 -2.32 0.36 -4.99
N LYS A 94 -2.31 -0.95 -4.73
CA LYS A 94 -1.43 -1.57 -3.74
C LYS A 94 0.03 -1.47 -4.16
N GLU A 95 0.35 -1.79 -5.40
CA GLU A 95 1.71 -1.68 -5.94
C GLU A 95 2.24 -0.24 -5.86
N ALA A 96 1.41 0.75 -6.16
CA ALA A 96 1.75 2.16 -6.02
C ALA A 96 2.03 2.54 -4.55
N ALA A 97 1.17 2.12 -3.62
CA ALA A 97 1.36 2.37 -2.19
C ALA A 97 2.63 1.69 -1.65
N GLU A 98 2.94 0.46 -2.09
CA GLU A 98 4.18 -0.23 -1.74
C GLU A 98 5.42 0.46 -2.31
N ALA A 99 5.35 0.98 -3.54
CA ALA A 99 6.44 1.77 -4.13
C ALA A 99 6.68 3.06 -3.33
N GLU A 100 5.62 3.77 -2.96
CA GLU A 100 5.71 4.96 -2.11
C GLU A 100 6.29 4.63 -0.73
N LEU A 101 5.90 3.50 -0.13
CA LEU A 101 6.45 3.05 1.15
C LEU A 101 7.97 2.84 1.07
N ARG A 102 8.46 2.18 0.01
CA ARG A 102 9.90 1.97 -0.21
C ARG A 102 10.64 3.31 -0.37
N ASP A 103 10.03 4.27 -1.05
CA ASP A 103 10.61 5.62 -1.18
C ASP A 103 10.69 6.34 0.17
N VAL A 104 9.62 6.32 0.97
CA VAL A 104 9.61 6.91 2.32
C VAL A 104 10.68 6.26 3.22
N GLU A 105 10.88 4.94 3.13
CA GLU A 105 11.94 4.24 3.85
C GLU A 105 13.34 4.65 3.41
N ALA A 106 13.55 4.84 2.10
CA ALA A 106 14.78 5.38 1.57
C ALA A 106 15.03 6.82 2.06
N GLN A 107 14.00 7.66 2.09
CA GLN A 107 14.07 9.04 2.61
C GLN A 107 14.41 9.07 4.10
N LEU A 108 13.82 8.20 4.92
CA LEU A 108 14.16 8.05 6.34
C LEU A 108 15.63 7.66 6.53
N THR A 109 16.11 6.72 5.72
CA THR A 109 17.52 6.29 5.74
C THR A 109 18.45 7.44 5.34
N ALA A 110 18.11 8.17 4.28
CA ALA A 110 18.87 9.33 3.83
C ALA A 110 18.87 10.46 4.87
N ALA A 111 17.77 10.69 5.58
CA ALA A 111 17.69 11.66 6.67
C ALA A 111 18.63 11.28 7.83
N ARG A 112 18.63 10.00 8.24
CA ARG A 112 19.54 9.47 9.27
C ARG A 112 21.00 9.66 8.90
N VAL A 113 21.37 9.33 7.65
CA VAL A 113 22.74 9.48 7.16
C VAL A 113 23.17 10.94 7.13
N ARG A 114 22.30 11.85 6.65
CA ARG A 114 22.59 13.29 6.65
C ARG A 114 22.79 13.84 8.06
N PHE A 115 21.88 13.50 8.96
CA PHE A 115 21.96 13.90 10.36
C PHE A 115 23.26 13.44 11.03
N ALA A 116 23.66 12.18 10.83
CA ALA A 116 24.92 11.68 11.35
C ALA A 116 26.13 12.45 10.80
N ARG A 117 26.13 12.78 9.50
CA ARG A 117 27.21 13.57 8.86
C ARG A 117 27.27 15.00 9.40
N GLU A 118 26.13 15.65 9.58
CA GLU A 118 26.06 17.01 10.14
C GLU A 118 26.53 17.04 11.59
N LEU A 119 26.11 16.08 12.41
CA LEU A 119 26.62 15.94 13.77
C LEU A 119 28.14 15.68 13.82
N SER A 120 28.68 14.88 12.90
CA SER A 120 30.13 14.69 12.79
C SER A 120 30.86 15.97 12.40
N ARG A 121 30.30 16.79 11.50
CA ARG A 121 30.88 18.08 11.10
C ARG A 121 30.90 19.10 12.24
N LEU A 122 29.81 19.19 13.01
CA LEU A 122 29.74 20.13 14.13
C LEU A 122 30.76 19.82 15.24
N ARG A 123 31.21 18.56 15.34
CA ARG A 123 32.19 18.10 16.34
C ARG A 123 33.65 18.33 15.93
N GLN A 124 33.92 18.68 14.67
CA GLN A 124 35.26 18.97 14.14
C GLN A 124 35.55 20.47 14.21
#